data_AF-A0A4Y2DGC0-F1
#
_entry.id   AF-A0A4Y2DGC0-F1
#
_cell.length_a   1.000
_cell.length_b   1.000
_cell.length_c   1.000
_cell.angle_alpha   90.00
_cell.angle_beta   90.00
_cell.angle_gamma   90.00
#
_symmetry.space_group_name_H-M   'P 1'
#
loop_
_entity.id
_entity.type
_entity.pdbx_description
1 polymer ?
#
loop_
_entity_poly.entity_id
_entity_poly.type
_entity_poly.pdbx_seq_one_letter_code
_entity_poly.pdbx_strand_id
1 'polypeptide(L)' 'MAGEIPHYIIRPMKREEIPDVLQLWRETGLAEGTYSLDTWFAHDPDGFYVAVTDD' A
#
# COMPACT_ATOMS: atom_id res chain seq x y z
N MET A 1 29.70 2.32 1.93
CA MET A 1 28.91 1.35 1.15
C MET A 1 27.62 2.05 0.78
N ALA A 2 27.51 2.60 -0.43
CA ALA A 2 26.23 3.12 -0.89
C ALA A 2 25.37 1.88 -1.19
N GLY A 3 24.36 1.62 -0.36
CA GLY A 3 23.41 0.54 -0.62
C GLY A 3 22.65 0.83 -1.91
N GLU A 4 22.39 -0.21 -2.71
CA GLU A 4 21.53 -0.07 -3.89
C GLU A 4 20.16 0.46 -3.44
N ILE A 5 19.65 1.47 -4.15
CA ILE A 5 18.30 1.98 -3.93
C ILE A 5 17.35 0.93 -4.53
N PRO A 6 16.36 0.42 -3.77
CA PRO A 6 15.43 -0.56 -4.30
C PRO A 6 14.71 -0.03 -5.53
N HIS A 7 14.56 -0.87 -6.55
CA HIS A 7 13.70 -0.57 -7.69
C HIS A 7 12.24 -0.73 -7.27
N TYR A 8 11.40 0.26 -7.60
CA TYR A 8 9.98 0.24 -7.26
C TYR A 8 9.12 0.28 -8.52
N ILE A 9 8.08 -0.54 -8.54
CA ILE A 9 6.98 -0.47 -9.50
C ILE A 9 5.77 0.16 -8.82
N ILE A 10 5.21 1.21 -9.43
CA ILE A 10 3.98 1.86 -8.97
C ILE A 10 2.81 1.28 -9.77
N ARG A 11 1.80 0.77 -9.07
CA ARG A 11 0.59 0.20 -9.70
C ARG A 11 -0.64 0.32 -8.80
N PRO A 12 -1.86 0.11 -9.34
CA PRO A 12 -3.05 -0.03 -8.52
C PRO A 12 -2.86 -1.10 -7.45
N MET A 13 -3.33 -0.81 -6.25
CA MET A 13 -3.35 -1.74 -5.13
C MET A 13 -4.29 -2.90 -5.44
N LYS A 14 -3.94 -4.11 -5.00
CA LYS A 14 -4.83 -5.26 -5.01
C LYS A 14 -5.49 -5.42 -3.65
N ARG A 15 -6.71 -5.94 -3.64
CA ARG A 15 -7.49 -6.07 -2.40
C ARG A 15 -6.81 -6.99 -1.38
N GLU A 16 -6.12 -8.04 -1.83
CA GLU A 16 -5.38 -8.94 -0.93
C GLU A 16 -4.24 -8.26 -0.14
N GLU A 17 -3.82 -7.06 -0.54
CA GLU A 17 -2.69 -6.32 0.07
C GLU A 17 -3.11 -5.39 1.21
N ILE A 18 -4.41 -5.33 1.53
CA ILE A 18 -4.94 -4.52 2.65
C ILE A 18 -4.17 -4.77 3.96
N PRO A 19 -3.86 -6.02 4.37
CA PRO A 19 -3.11 -6.26 5.60
C PRO A 19 -1.72 -5.59 5.61
N ASP A 20 -1.00 -5.65 4.48
CA ASP A 20 0.37 -5.11 4.35
C ASP A 20 0.36 -3.58 4.39
N VAL A 21 -0.62 -2.95 3.73
CA VAL A 21 -0.79 -1.49 3.76
C VAL A 21 -1.12 -1.01 5.17
N LEU A 22 -2.01 -1.71 5.89
CA LEU A 22 -2.33 -1.36 7.28
C LEU A 22 -1.11 -1.49 8.20
N GLN A 23 -0.24 -2.48 7.97
CA GLN A 23 1.01 -2.60 8.70
C GLN A 23 1.93 -1.40 8.43
N LEU A 24 2.13 -1.03 7.17
CA LEU A 24 2.96 0.11 6.78
C LEU A 24 2.43 1.43 7.36
N TRP A 25 1.12 1.62 7.36
CA TRP A 25 0.47 2.77 7.99
C TRP A 25 0.75 2.83 9.48
N ARG A 26 0.61 1.70 10.18
CA ARG A 26 0.95 1.62 11.60
C ARG A 26 2.41 1.97 11.89
N GLU A 27 3.34 1.49 11.07
CA GLU A 27 4.78 1.76 11.20
C GLU A 27 5.13 3.24 10.98
N THR A 28 4.39 3.90 10.08
CA THR A 28 4.54 5.33 9.76
C THR A 28 3.75 6.25 10.70
N GLY A 29 3.01 5.69 11.66
CA GLY A 29 2.18 6.44 12.61
C GLY A 29 0.83 6.90 12.05
N LEU A 30 0.44 6.42 10.87
CA LEU A 30 -0.89 6.61 10.30
C LEU A 30 -1.86 5.61 10.94
N ALA A 31 -2.85 6.12 11.68
CA ALA A 31 -3.83 5.30 12.41
C ALA A 31 -5.17 5.23 11.67
N GLU A 32 -5.16 4.67 10.46
CA GLU A 32 -6.37 4.35 9.70
C GLU A 32 -6.71 2.86 9.83
N GLY A 33 -8.00 2.53 9.72
CA GLY A 33 -8.51 1.17 9.90
C GLY A 33 -8.82 0.46 8.58
N THR A 34 -8.99 -0.86 8.64
CA THR A 34 -9.36 -1.71 7.50
C THR A 34 -10.54 -1.17 6.69
N TYR A 35 -11.54 -0.60 7.37
CA TYR A 35 -12.73 -0.03 6.75
C TYR A 35 -12.44 1.17 5.82
N SER A 36 -11.35 1.91 6.01
CA SER A 36 -10.94 2.97 5.08
C SER A 36 -10.62 2.39 3.71
N LEU A 37 -9.74 1.38 3.67
CA LEU A 37 -9.32 0.72 2.43
C LEU A 37 -10.48 -0.03 1.76
N ASP A 38 -11.31 -0.73 2.54
CA ASP A 38 -12.51 -1.38 2.01
C ASP A 38 -13.49 -0.38 1.36
N THR A 39 -13.64 0.81 1.96
CA THR A 39 -14.51 1.87 1.42
C THR A 39 -13.95 2.42 0.11
N TRP A 40 -12.64 2.66 0.03
CA TRP A 40 -12.02 3.11 -1.22
C TRP A 40 -12.18 2.07 -2.32
N PHE A 41 -11.92 0.79 -2.05
CA PHE A 41 -12.15 -0.27 -3.04
C PHE A 41 -13.60 -0.37 -3.51
N ALA A 42 -14.57 -0.06 -2.64
CA ALA A 42 -15.99 -0.12 -3.00
C ALA A 42 -16.43 1.04 -3.92
N HIS A 43 -15.77 2.20 -3.84
CA HIS A 43 -16.18 3.41 -4.55
C HIS A 43 -15.24 3.82 -5.69
N ASP A 44 -13.97 3.49 -5.58
CA ASP A 44 -12.91 3.75 -6.57
C ASP A 44 -11.84 2.64 -6.52
N PRO A 45 -12.08 1.49 -7.17
CA PRO A 45 -11.17 0.35 -7.12
C PRO A 45 -9.80 0.61 -7.75
N ASP A 46 -9.69 1.64 -8.61
CA ASP A 46 -8.44 2.03 -9.27
C ASP A 46 -7.80 3.28 -8.64
N GLY A 47 -8.40 3.83 -7.58
CA GLY A 47 -8.00 5.09 -6.95
C GLY A 47 -6.82 5.00 -6.00
N PHE A 48 -6.41 3.79 -5.62
CA PHE A 48 -5.36 3.57 -4.63
C PHE A 48 -4.15 2.84 -5.24
N TYR A 49 -2.96 3.42 -5.10
CA TYR A 49 -1.72 2.92 -5.69
C TYR A 49 -0.72 2.54 -4.61
N VAL A 50 0.08 1.53 -4.90
CA VAL A 50 1.18 1.06 -4.03
C VAL A 50 2.49 1.08 -4.81
N ALA A 51 3.58 1.33 -4.09
CA ALA A 51 4.94 1.11 -4.58
C ALA A 51 5.42 -0.23 -4.06
N VAL A 52 5.75 -1.15 -4.96
CA VAL A 52 6.24 -2.50 -4.62
C VAL A 52 7.65 -2.70 -5.14
N THR A 53 8.50 -3.38 -4.38
CA THR A 53 9.82 -3.84 -4.83
C THR A 53 9.68 -5.13 -5.62
N ASP A 54 10.56 -5.36 -6.60
CA ASP A 54 10.55 -6.56 -7.47
C ASP A 54 11.03 -7.87 -6.79
N ASP A 55 11.30 -7.83 -5.48
CA ASP A 55 11.86 -8.93 -4.68
C ASP A 55 10.79 -9.84 -4.03
#